data_AF-A0A4U7DBM1-F1
#
_entry.id   AF-A0A4U7DBM1-F1
#
_cell.length_a   1.000
_cell.length_b   1.000
_cell.length_c   1.000
_cell.angle_alpha   90.00
_cell.angle_beta   90.00
_cell.angle_gamma   90.00
#
_symmetry.space_group_name_H-M   'P 1'
#
loop_
_entity.id
_entity.type
_entity.pdbx_description
1 polymer ?
#
loop_
_entity_poly.entity_id
_entity_poly.type
_entity_poly.pdbx_seq_one_letter_code
_entity_poly.pdbx_strand_id
1 'polypeptide(L)'
;MDGKQALYYAAIAIAALIGVSVVVSVVSALLSLAWAVLSGIVTLAVLAGLGYAAYEAGSWLLSDDDAGPLDSIGSGSTSSTEVDGGSSRQDRLRQQYVEGQISEAEFERRIGEELETEERDDIDRELERER
;
A
#
# COMPACT_ATOMS: atom_id res chain seq x y z
N MET A 1 22.52 62.33 -29.42
CA MET A 1 22.38 61.67 -28.10
C MET A 1 23.77 61.32 -27.63
N ASP A 2 24.16 61.81 -26.45
CA ASP A 2 25.52 61.60 -25.94
C ASP A 2 25.76 60.11 -25.66
N GLY A 3 26.87 59.55 -26.16
CA GLY A 3 27.18 58.11 -26.02
C GLY A 3 27.23 57.63 -24.56
N LYS A 4 27.45 58.54 -23.62
CA LYS A 4 27.38 58.27 -22.17
C LYS A 4 25.96 57.97 -21.70
N GLN A 5 24.95 58.66 -22.24
CA GLN A 5 23.55 58.38 -21.93
C GLN A 5 23.15 57.01 -22.48
N ALA A 6 23.57 56.68 -23.70
CA ALA A 6 23.32 55.36 -24.30
C ALA A 6 23.89 54.22 -23.44
N LEU A 7 25.12 54.36 -22.94
CA LEU A 7 25.72 53.38 -22.03
C LEU A 7 24.98 53.27 -20.69
N TYR A 8 24.49 54.38 -20.15
CA TYR A 8 23.75 54.38 -18.89
C TYR A 8 22.40 53.66 -19.01
N TYR A 9 21.64 53.95 -20.07
CA TYR A 9 20.39 53.25 -20.36
C TYR A 9 20.62 51.77 -20.69
N ALA A 10 21.70 51.43 -21.40
CA ALA A 10 22.06 50.05 -21.66
C ALA A 10 22.37 49.28 -20.36
N ALA A 11 23.11 49.89 -19.42
CA ALA A 11 23.41 49.28 -18.13
C ALA A 11 22.13 49.02 -17.30
N ILE A 12 21.20 49.98 -17.27
CA ILE A 12 19.90 49.82 -16.58
C ILE A 12 19.08 48.72 -17.23
N ALA A 13 19.03 48.68 -18.57
CA ALA A 13 18.28 47.65 -19.30
C ALA A 13 18.83 46.24 -18.99
N ILE A 14 20.15 46.08 -18.95
CA ILE A 14 20.78 44.80 -18.59
C ILE A 14 20.47 44.43 -17.15
N ALA A 15 20.57 45.38 -16.21
CA ALA A 15 20.24 45.13 -14.81
C ALA A 15 18.77 44.68 -14.64
N ALA A 16 17.85 45.34 -15.34
CA ALA A 16 16.44 44.96 -15.36
C ALA A 16 16.22 43.55 -15.96
N LEU A 17 16.89 43.23 -17.07
CA LEU A 17 16.82 41.91 -17.69
C LEU A 17 17.31 40.81 -16.75
N ILE A 18 18.41 41.03 -16.03
CA ILE A 18 18.91 40.09 -15.03
C ILE A 18 17.87 39.90 -13.93
N GLY A 19 17.30 40.99 -13.41
CA GLY A 19 16.25 40.92 -12.39
C GLY A 19 15.05 40.09 -12.84
N VAL A 20 14.53 40.35 -14.05
CA VAL A 20 13.43 39.58 -14.64
C VAL A 20 13.82 38.11 -14.84
N SER A 21 15.04 37.84 -15.29
CA SER A 21 15.52 36.48 -15.51
C SER A 21 15.54 35.66 -14.22
N VAL A 22 15.92 36.27 -13.08
CA VAL A 22 15.87 35.61 -11.77
C VAL A 22 14.43 35.24 -11.40
N VAL A 23 13.48 36.16 -11.58
CA VAL A 23 12.06 35.90 -11.28
C VAL A 23 11.53 34.76 -12.16
N VAL A 24 11.79 34.80 -13.46
CA VAL A 24 11.40 33.74 -14.40
C VAL A 24 12.03 32.40 -14.01
N SER A 25 13.29 32.40 -13.59
CA SER A 25 13.99 31.20 -13.14
C SER A 25 13.32 30.57 -11.92
N VAL A 26 12.92 31.38 -10.94
CA VAL A 26 12.24 30.89 -9.73
C VAL A 26 10.89 30.29 -10.09
N VAL A 27 10.08 31.00 -10.87
CA VAL A 27 8.76 30.52 -11.31
C VAL A 27 8.90 29.22 -12.12
N SER A 28 9.87 29.16 -13.04
CA SER A 28 10.13 27.97 -13.84
C SER A 28 10.61 26.80 -12.99
N ALA A 29 11.45 27.05 -11.97
CA ALA A 29 11.91 26.01 -11.06
C ALA A 29 10.74 25.41 -10.27
N LEU A 30 9.83 26.25 -9.76
CA LEU A 30 8.63 25.77 -9.06
C LEU A 30 7.71 24.95 -9.98
N LEU A 31 7.50 25.43 -11.21
CA LEU A 31 6.70 24.70 -12.19
C LEU A 31 7.35 23.37 -12.59
N SER A 32 8.67 23.37 -12.79
CA SER A 32 9.44 22.15 -13.06
C SER A 32 9.37 21.17 -11.89
N LEU A 33 9.38 21.65 -10.65
CA LEU A 33 9.25 20.81 -9.47
C LEU A 33 7.86 20.15 -9.42
N ALA A 34 6.80 20.91 -9.69
CA ALA A 34 5.45 20.35 -9.75
C ALA A 34 5.33 19.25 -10.83
N TRP A 35 5.89 19.50 -12.03
CA TRP A 35 5.96 18.50 -13.09
C TRP A 35 6.80 17.29 -12.72
N ALA A 36 7.92 17.49 -12.03
CA ALA A 36 8.78 16.40 -11.58
C ALA A 36 8.06 15.50 -10.57
N VAL A 37 7.30 16.07 -9.63
CA VAL A 37 6.48 15.31 -8.68
C VAL A 37 5.40 14.51 -9.42
N LEU A 38 4.66 15.16 -10.32
CA LEU A 38 3.61 14.49 -11.10
C LEU A 38 4.19 13.35 -11.95
N SER A 39 5.26 13.62 -12.68
CA SER A 39 5.98 12.61 -13.48
C SER A 39 6.54 11.48 -12.61
N GLY A 40 7.07 11.81 -11.43
CA GLY A 40 7.57 10.84 -10.47
C GLY A 40 6.48 9.88 -10.01
N ILE A 41 5.29 10.41 -9.65
CA ILE A 41 4.14 9.58 -9.26
C ILE A 41 3.71 8.69 -10.43
N VAL A 42 3.59 9.24 -11.64
CA VAL A 42 3.20 8.46 -12.83
C VAL A 42 4.23 7.37 -13.12
N THR A 43 5.53 7.68 -13.03
CA THR A 43 6.60 6.71 -13.24
C THR A 43 6.56 5.59 -12.21
N LEU A 44 6.34 5.92 -10.93
CA LEU A 44 6.17 4.92 -9.87
C LEU A 44 4.93 4.05 -10.11
N ALA A 45 3.81 4.64 -10.51
CA ALA A 45 2.59 3.91 -10.83
C ALA A 45 2.80 2.95 -12.02
N VAL A 46 3.49 3.41 -13.06
CA VAL A 46 3.86 2.57 -14.21
C VAL A 46 4.78 1.43 -13.78
N LEU A 47 5.81 1.70 -12.97
CA LEU A 47 6.71 0.66 -12.45
C LEU A 47 5.98 -0.36 -11.59
N ALA A 48 5.08 0.08 -10.70
CA ALA A 48 4.26 -0.80 -9.89
C ALA A 48 3.33 -1.65 -10.76
N GLY A 49 2.68 -1.04 -11.76
CA GLY A 49 1.84 -1.76 -12.71
C GLY A 49 2.62 -2.78 -13.54
N LEU A 50 3.85 -2.45 -13.96
CA LEU A 50 4.72 -3.37 -14.69
C LEU A 50 5.16 -4.54 -13.80
N GLY A 51 5.50 -4.26 -12.54
CA GLY A 51 5.83 -5.28 -11.56
C GLY A 51 4.66 -6.22 -11.28
N TYR A 52 3.44 -5.68 -11.15
CA TYR A 52 2.23 -6.47 -11.00
C TYR A 52 1.96 -7.34 -12.23
N ALA A 53 2.06 -6.76 -13.44
CA ALA A 53 1.88 -7.52 -14.68
C ALA A 53 2.93 -8.63 -14.83
N ALA A 54 4.18 -8.39 -14.43
CA ALA A 54 5.23 -9.40 -14.43
C ALA A 54 4.96 -10.50 -13.40
N TYR A 55 4.44 -10.16 -12.22
CA TYR A 55 4.01 -11.13 -11.21
C TYR A 55 2.87 -12.00 -11.71
N GLU A 56 1.82 -11.42 -12.29
CA GLU A 56 0.67 -12.15 -12.82
C GLU A 56 1.05 -13.04 -14.02
N ALA A 57 1.87 -12.53 -14.94
CA ALA A 57 2.36 -13.33 -16.06
C ALA A 57 3.28 -14.47 -15.60
N GLY A 58 4.11 -14.21 -14.57
CA GLY A 58 4.95 -15.22 -13.94
C GLY A 58 4.14 -16.27 -13.20
N SER A 59 3.09 -15.87 -12.48
CA SER A 59 2.23 -16.79 -11.73
C SER A 59 1.47 -17.71 -12.67
N TRP A 60 0.94 -17.23 -13.80
CA TRP A 60 0.31 -18.09 -14.80
C TRP A 60 1.29 -19.08 -15.44
N LEU A 61 2.49 -18.62 -15.80
CA LEU A 61 3.52 -19.51 -16.36
C LEU A 61 3.99 -20.60 -15.38
N LEU A 62 4.02 -20.27 -14.08
CA LEU A 62 4.41 -21.20 -13.01
C LEU A 62 3.23 -22.05 -12.49
N SER A 63 1.99 -21.64 -12.77
CA SER A 63 0.77 -22.35 -12.32
C SER A 63 0.27 -23.38 -13.33
N ASP A 64 0.77 -23.38 -14.56
CA ASP A 64 0.37 -24.36 -15.60
C ASP A 64 0.98 -25.76 -15.35
N ASP A 65 1.97 -25.91 -14.47
CA ASP A 65 2.60 -27.20 -14.14
C ASP A 65 2.00 -27.93 -12.89
N ASP A 66 1.07 -27.31 -12.14
CA ASP A 66 0.50 -27.89 -10.90
C ASP A 66 -1.04 -27.92 -10.86
N ALA A 67 -1.69 -28.08 -12.01
CA ALA A 67 -3.12 -28.46 -12.08
C ALA A 67 -3.30 -29.98 -12.17
N GLY A 68 -2.70 -30.72 -11.22
CA GLY A 68 -3.03 -32.13 -10.97
C GLY A 68 -4.21 -32.24 -9.99
N PRO A 69 -5.29 -32.99 -10.29
CA PRO A 69 -6.38 -33.21 -9.35
C PRO A 69 -5.89 -34.07 -8.17
N LEU A 70 -5.47 -33.43 -7.08
CA LEU A 70 -5.18 -34.10 -5.80
C LEU A 70 -6.42 -34.21 -4.91
N ASP A 71 -7.61 -34.29 -5.50
CA ASP A 71 -8.85 -34.66 -4.82
C ASP A 71 -9.21 -36.11 -5.17
N SER A 72 -8.45 -37.08 -4.62
CA SER A 72 -8.88 -38.48 -4.38
C SER A 72 -7.69 -39.43 -4.15
N ILE A 73 -7.14 -39.41 -2.94
CA ILE A 73 -6.52 -40.55 -2.21
C ILE A 73 -6.32 -39.96 -0.79
N GLY A 74 -6.96 -40.39 0.27
CA GLY A 74 -7.43 -41.71 0.65
C GLY A 74 -7.09 -41.85 2.13
N SER A 75 -8.10 -41.72 2.97
CA SER A 75 -8.23 -42.15 4.37
C SER A 75 -6.96 -42.64 5.10
N GLY A 76 -6.65 -41.98 6.22
CA GLY A 76 -6.27 -42.71 7.44
C GLY A 76 -5.19 -42.08 8.32
N SER A 77 -5.66 -41.44 9.40
CA SER A 77 -5.06 -41.43 10.76
C SER A 77 -4.32 -40.16 11.20
N THR A 78 -5.06 -39.40 12.02
CA THR A 78 -4.64 -38.75 13.27
C THR A 78 -3.55 -37.68 13.21
N SER A 79 -3.97 -36.41 13.24
CA SER A 79 -3.49 -35.44 14.24
C SER A 79 -4.49 -34.30 14.30
N SER A 80 -5.34 -34.32 15.32
CA SER A 80 -6.08 -33.15 15.77
C SER A 80 -5.08 -32.02 16.03
N THR A 81 -5.24 -30.89 15.36
CA THR A 81 -4.73 -29.62 15.88
C THR A 81 -5.81 -28.59 15.62
N GLU A 82 -6.45 -28.26 16.73
CA GLU A 82 -7.64 -27.45 16.89
C GLU A 82 -7.26 -25.99 16.62
N VAL A 83 -7.36 -25.56 15.37
CA VAL A 83 -7.18 -24.14 14.95
C VAL A 83 -8.29 -23.77 13.96
N ASP A 84 -9.54 -24.17 14.24
CA ASP A 84 -10.69 -23.86 13.36
C ASP A 84 -11.99 -23.57 14.14
N GLY A 85 -11.83 -23.25 15.43
CA GLY A 85 -12.93 -22.88 16.31
C GLY A 85 -13.20 -21.37 16.36
N GLY A 86 -12.17 -20.54 16.15
CA GLY A 86 -12.25 -19.07 16.19
C GLY A 86 -12.78 -18.49 14.87
N SER A 87 -12.24 -18.94 13.74
CA SER A 87 -12.67 -18.59 12.38
C SER A 87 -14.19 -18.76 12.19
N SER A 88 -14.70 -19.95 12.52
CA SER A 88 -16.12 -20.29 12.36
C SER A 88 -17.06 -19.50 13.29
N ARG A 89 -16.56 -18.97 14.41
CA ARG A 89 -17.32 -18.09 15.33
C ARG A 89 -17.34 -16.65 14.84
N GLN A 90 -16.19 -16.14 14.41
CA GLN A 90 -16.07 -14.80 13.84
C GLN A 90 -16.90 -14.65 12.55
N ASP A 91 -16.94 -15.69 11.71
CA ASP A 91 -17.77 -15.71 10.50
C ASP A 91 -19.27 -15.60 10.82
N ARG A 92 -19.74 -16.23 11.90
CA ARG A 92 -21.14 -16.10 12.35
C ARG A 92 -21.46 -14.70 12.85
N LEU A 93 -20.53 -14.05 13.55
CA LEU A 93 -20.70 -12.67 14.02
C LEU A 93 -20.74 -11.69 12.84
N ARG A 94 -19.88 -11.89 11.83
CA ARG A 94 -19.88 -11.08 10.59
C ARG A 94 -21.19 -11.20 9.84
N GLN A 95 -21.74 -12.41 9.71
CA GLN A 95 -23.03 -12.65 9.08
C GLN A 95 -24.16 -11.90 9.81
N GLN A 96 -24.18 -11.94 11.15
CA GLN A 96 -25.19 -11.25 11.96
C GLN A 96 -25.08 -9.72 11.89
N TYR A 97 -23.87 -9.17 11.76
CA TYR A 97 -23.66 -7.75 11.55
C TYR A 97 -24.19 -7.28 10.19
N VAL A 98 -23.87 -8.02 9.12
CA VAL A 98 -24.34 -7.71 7.75
C VAL A 98 -25.86 -7.80 7.64
N GLU A 99 -26.47 -8.74 8.36
CA GLU A 99 -27.92 -8.88 8.45
C GLU A 99 -28.59 -7.85 9.37
N GLY A 100 -27.80 -7.00 10.05
CA GLY A 100 -28.30 -5.97 10.96
C GLY A 100 -28.84 -6.51 12.28
N GLN A 101 -28.54 -7.78 12.60
CA GLN A 101 -28.96 -8.42 13.85
C GLN A 101 -28.12 -7.97 15.05
N ILE A 102 -26.89 -7.52 14.82
CA ILE A 102 -26.03 -6.91 15.84
C ILE A 102 -25.54 -5.54 15.35
N SER A 103 -25.34 -4.63 16.29
CA SER A 103 -24.77 -3.32 15.99
C SER A 103 -23.23 -3.38 15.84
N GLU A 104 -22.63 -2.45 15.10
CA GLU A 104 -21.17 -2.35 14.95
C GLU A 104 -20.44 -2.36 16.30
N ALA A 105 -20.94 -1.56 17.26
CA ALA A 105 -20.31 -1.45 18.58
C ALA A 105 -20.34 -2.78 19.37
N GLU A 106 -21.36 -3.61 19.14
CA GLU A 106 -21.43 -4.94 19.73
C GLU A 106 -20.54 -5.95 19.01
N PHE A 107 -20.41 -5.84 17.70
CA PHE A 107 -19.49 -6.66 16.89
C PHE A 107 -18.03 -6.42 17.32
N GLU A 108 -17.59 -5.16 17.38
CA GLU A 108 -16.22 -4.81 17.78
C GLU A 108 -15.91 -5.27 19.20
N ARG A 109 -16.84 -5.09 20.13
CA ARG A 109 -16.66 -5.55 21.52
C ARG A 109 -16.52 -7.07 21.60
N ARG A 110 -17.34 -7.82 20.86
CA ARG A 110 -17.33 -9.29 20.90
C ARG A 110 -16.09 -9.87 20.22
N ILE A 111 -15.67 -9.30 19.08
CA ILE A 111 -14.42 -9.66 18.38
C ILE A 111 -13.21 -9.39 19.28
N GLY A 112 -13.19 -8.24 19.98
CA GLY A 112 -12.09 -7.88 20.88
C GLY A 112 -11.97 -8.80 22.10
N GLU A 113 -13.09 -9.16 22.74
CA GLU A 113 -13.12 -10.12 23.86
C GLU A 113 -12.61 -11.52 23.43
N GLU A 114 -12.91 -11.95 22.21
CA GLU A 114 -12.52 -13.27 21.68
C GLU A 114 -11.03 -13.31 21.28
N LEU A 115 -10.51 -12.24 20.65
CA LEU A 115 -9.09 -12.17 20.28
C LEU A 115 -8.16 -12.15 21.51
N GLU A 116 -8.53 -11.42 22.57
CA GLU A 116 -7.74 -11.36 23.82
C GLU A 116 -7.72 -12.70 24.57
N THR A 117 -8.78 -13.51 24.45
CA THR A 117 -8.83 -14.84 25.07
C THR A 117 -8.10 -15.90 24.25
N GLU A 118 -8.14 -15.84 22.93
CA GLU A 118 -7.37 -16.73 22.03
C GLU A 118 -5.85 -16.47 22.16
N GLU A 119 -5.44 -15.20 22.26
CA GLU A 119 -4.02 -14.83 22.46
C GLU A 119 -3.47 -15.34 23.80
N ARG A 120 -4.28 -15.37 24.87
CA ARG A 120 -3.86 -15.91 26.17
C ARG A 120 -3.65 -17.43 26.15
N ASP A 121 -4.55 -18.17 25.50
CA ASP A 121 -4.46 -19.63 25.41
C ASP A 121 -3.27 -20.09 24.55
N ASP A 122 -2.89 -19.31 23.53
CA ASP A 122 -1.70 -19.59 22.71
C ASP A 122 -0.40 -19.27 23.45
N ILE A 123 -0.34 -18.16 24.19
CA ILE A 123 0.84 -17.80 25.00
C ILE A 123 1.09 -18.82 26.11
N ASP A 124 0.05 -19.26 26.84
CA ASP A 124 0.20 -20.26 27.91
C ASP A 124 0.63 -21.63 27.35
N ARG A 125 0.13 -22.01 26.17
CA ARG A 125 0.53 -23.25 25.47
C ARG A 125 2.00 -23.22 25.01
N GLU A 126 2.53 -22.05 24.66
CA GLU A 126 3.91 -21.91 24.20
C GLU A 126 4.91 -21.92 25.38
N LEU A 127 4.53 -21.37 26.53
CA LEU A 127 5.33 -21.36 27.76
C LEU A 127 5.51 -22.76 28.40
N GLU A 128 4.60 -23.70 28.17
CA GLU A 128 4.74 -25.09 28.64
C GLU A 128 5.72 -25.91 27.80
N ARG A 129 5.98 -25.54 26.54
CA ARG A 129 6.94 -26.25 25.68
C ARG A 129 8.41 -25.93 25.98
N GLU A 130 8.67 -24.85 26.71
CA GLU A 130 10.03 -24.39 27.01
C GLU A 130 10.58 -24.87 28.38
N ARG A 131 9.84 -25.73 29.10
CA ARG A 131 10.29 -26.33 30.38
C ARG A 131 10.61 -27.82 30.29
#